data_AF-A0A5B1LGK4-F1
#
_entry.id   AF-A0A5B1LGK4-F1
#
_cell.length_a   1.000
_cell.length_b   1.000
_cell.length_c   1.000
_cell.angle_alpha   90.00
_cell.angle_beta   90.00
_cell.angle_gamma   90.00
#
_symmetry.space_group_name_H-M   'P 1'
#
loop_
_entity.id
_entity.type
_entity.pdbx_description
1 polymer ?
#
loop_
_entity_poly.entity_id
_entity_poly.type
_entity_poly.pdbx_seq_one_letter_code
_entity_poly.pdbx_strand_id
1 'polypeptide(L)'
;MTAARLYAVTVLGHDRPGIIAEVTAGLADLGLNIEDTTMTLLRGHFAMMLVCSTEGADGRVAPSEIEHALTPLTAGGELDVSVRPVNDEPTPTTGGSSWVLTVHGGDRPGIVSAIVREVASAGGNITDLTTRLSGELYLLVAELDLPSSADPAAVEASIKAAATDVGVTATLRAVEADDL
;
A
#
# COMPACT_ATOMS: atom_id res chain seq x y z
N MET A 1 2.36 28.36 11.09
CA MET A 1 2.20 27.01 10.53
C MET A 1 3.51 26.27 10.77
N THR A 2 3.50 25.22 11.59
CA THR A 2 4.66 24.35 11.78
C THR A 2 4.85 23.58 10.47
N ALA A 3 6.06 23.61 9.91
CA ALA A 3 6.36 22.83 8.70
C ALA A 3 6.13 21.34 8.99
N ALA A 4 5.52 20.62 8.04
CA ALA A 4 5.41 19.17 8.14
C ALA A 4 6.82 18.58 8.17
N ARG A 5 7.06 17.66 9.10
CA ARG A 5 8.36 16.96 9.21
C ARG A 5 8.47 15.80 8.23
N LEU A 6 7.32 15.26 7.81
CA LEU A 6 7.21 14.11 6.92
C LEU A 6 6.58 14.51 5.58
N TYR A 7 7.07 13.88 4.53
CA TYR A 7 6.53 13.98 3.18
C TYR A 7 6.26 12.59 2.62
N ALA A 8 5.06 12.38 2.08
CA ALA A 8 4.78 11.26 1.21
C ALA A 8 5.17 11.62 -0.23
N VAL A 9 6.05 10.81 -0.81
CA VAL A 9 6.46 10.89 -2.21
C VAL A 9 5.88 9.69 -2.94
N THR A 10 5.12 9.93 -4.01
CA THR A 10 4.59 8.87 -4.87
C THR A 10 5.18 9.00 -6.26
N VAL A 11 5.63 7.88 -6.81
CA VAL A 11 6.19 7.78 -8.15
C VAL A 11 5.40 6.72 -8.92
N LEU A 12 4.81 7.10 -10.05
CA LEU A 12 3.99 6.22 -10.88
C LEU A 12 4.40 6.38 -12.34
N GLY A 13 4.53 5.29 -13.09
CA GLY A 13 4.72 5.38 -14.54
C GLY A 13 5.29 4.13 -15.17
N HIS A 14 5.93 4.26 -16.34
CA HIS A 14 6.53 3.11 -17.01
C HIS A 14 7.79 2.65 -16.28
N ASP A 15 7.91 1.34 -16.03
CA ASP A 15 9.09 0.80 -15.35
C ASP A 15 10.34 0.88 -16.24
N ARG A 16 11.47 1.25 -15.61
CA ARG A 16 12.79 1.21 -16.23
C ARG A 16 13.88 1.03 -15.18
N PRO A 17 15.03 0.46 -15.56
CA PRO A 17 16.19 0.43 -14.68
C PRO A 17 16.56 1.84 -14.22
N GLY A 18 16.86 1.98 -12.93
CA GLY A 18 17.39 3.22 -12.34
C GLY A 18 16.38 4.09 -11.60
N ILE A 19 15.06 3.88 -11.72
CA ILE A 19 14.06 4.76 -11.06
C ILE A 19 14.32 4.89 -9.57
N ILE A 20 14.45 3.77 -8.85
CA ILE A 20 14.68 3.76 -7.40
C ILE A 20 15.99 4.49 -7.05
N ALA A 21 17.06 4.29 -7.82
CA ALA A 21 18.33 4.94 -7.59
C ALA A 21 18.23 6.46 -7.77
N GLU A 22 17.53 6.91 -8.81
CA GLU A 22 17.32 8.34 -9.09
C GLU A 22 16.43 9.01 -8.03
N VAL A 23 15.31 8.37 -7.63
CA VAL A 23 14.42 8.88 -6.57
C VAL A 23 15.18 9.03 -5.27
N THR A 24 15.84 7.96 -4.82
CA THR A 24 16.54 7.95 -3.53
C THR A 24 17.74 8.89 -3.51
N ALA A 25 18.46 9.03 -4.62
CA ALA A 25 19.54 10.02 -4.74
C ALA A 25 19.00 11.46 -4.65
N GLY A 26 17.92 11.80 -5.36
CA GLY A 26 17.34 13.14 -5.31
C GLY A 26 16.83 13.53 -3.91
N LEU A 27 16.31 12.57 -3.16
CA LEU A 27 15.93 12.77 -1.75
C LEU A 27 17.15 12.92 -0.83
N ALA A 28 18.18 12.11 -1.04
CA ALA A 28 19.42 12.16 -0.25
C ALA A 28 20.20 13.47 -0.47
N ASP A 29 20.21 14.01 -1.69
CA ASP A 29 20.85 15.29 -2.02
C ASP A 29 20.23 16.48 -1.26
N LEU A 30 18.96 16.34 -0.87
CA LEU A 30 18.23 17.29 -0.02
C LEU A 30 18.36 16.97 1.49
N GLY A 31 19.08 15.91 1.85
CA GLY A 31 19.28 15.48 3.23
C GLY A 31 18.04 14.85 3.88
N LEU A 32 17.06 14.38 3.10
CA LEU A 32 15.91 13.67 3.67
C LEU A 32 16.28 12.22 4.01
N ASN A 33 15.76 11.75 5.15
CA ASN A 33 15.79 10.34 5.50
C ASN A 33 14.52 9.64 4.98
N ILE A 34 14.64 8.38 4.53
CA ILE A 34 13.48 7.55 4.16
C ILE A 34 13.10 6.72 5.38
N GLU A 35 11.88 6.89 5.89
CA GLU A 35 11.40 6.20 7.10
C GLU A 35 10.59 4.95 6.76
N ASP A 36 9.85 5.00 5.66
CA ASP A 36 9.07 3.87 5.18
C ASP A 36 8.98 3.91 3.64
N THR A 37 8.93 2.75 3.01
CA THR A 37 8.86 2.64 1.56
C THR A 37 8.21 1.34 1.13
N THR A 38 7.33 1.43 0.13
CA THR A 38 6.81 0.27 -0.59
C THR A 38 6.84 0.52 -2.10
N MET A 39 7.01 -0.55 -2.86
CA MET A 39 7.11 -0.52 -4.32
C MET A 39 6.48 -1.77 -4.91
N THR A 40 5.83 -1.62 -6.06
CA THR A 40 5.29 -2.75 -6.82
C THR A 40 5.36 -2.48 -8.32
N LEU A 41 5.30 -3.58 -9.10
CA LEU A 41 5.20 -3.56 -10.56
C LEU A 41 3.81 -4.03 -10.99
N LEU A 42 3.01 -3.12 -11.53
CA LEU A 42 1.65 -3.37 -12.01
C LEU A 42 1.65 -3.50 -13.53
N ARG A 43 1.83 -4.72 -14.03
CA ARG A 43 1.85 -5.02 -15.48
C ARG A 43 2.84 -4.14 -16.25
N GLY A 44 4.06 -3.97 -15.73
CA GLY A 44 5.11 -3.14 -16.33
C GLY A 44 5.01 -1.65 -16.00
N HIS A 45 4.08 -1.25 -15.14
CA HIS A 45 4.06 0.08 -14.53
C HIS A 45 4.70 0.03 -13.16
N PHE A 46 5.64 0.94 -12.93
CA PHE A 46 6.24 1.18 -11.64
C PHE A 46 5.31 2.01 -10.77
N ALA A 47 5.09 1.57 -9.54
CA ALA A 47 4.40 2.34 -8.51
C ALA A 47 5.20 2.23 -7.21
N MET A 48 5.59 3.38 -6.65
CA MET A 48 6.35 3.46 -5.41
C MET A 48 5.79 4.57 -4.53
N MET A 49 5.77 4.32 -3.23
CA MET A 49 5.46 5.31 -2.21
C MET A 49 6.58 5.31 -1.17
N LEU A 50 7.02 6.51 -0.79
CA LEU A 50 8.01 6.72 0.26
C LEU A 50 7.46 7.71 1.29
N VAL A 51 7.70 7.45 2.56
CA VAL A 51 7.57 8.45 3.63
C VAL A 51 8.96 8.92 3.98
N CYS A 52 9.21 10.21 3.80
CA CYS A 52 10.53 10.83 3.98
C CYS A 52 10.46 11.87 5.09
N SER A 53 11.44 11.89 5.97
CA SER A 53 11.56 12.91 7.01
C SER A 53 12.63 13.94 6.70
N THR A 54 12.36 15.16 7.13
CA THR A 54 13.31 16.27 7.13
C THR A 54 14.12 16.34 8.44
N GLU A 55 13.95 15.35 9.33
CA GLU A 55 14.74 15.27 10.55
C GLU A 55 16.21 15.00 10.19
N GLY A 56 17.08 15.97 10.49
CA GLY A 56 18.49 15.92 10.12
C GLY A 56 18.86 16.70 8.85
N ALA A 57 17.89 17.24 8.11
CA ALA A 57 18.16 18.16 7.01
C ALA A 57 18.57 19.55 7.53
N ASP A 58 19.54 20.20 6.87
CA ASP A 58 19.98 21.55 7.18
C ASP A 58 18.93 22.58 6.73
N GLY A 59 17.95 22.86 7.61
CA GLY A 59 16.93 23.89 7.37
C GLY A 59 15.53 23.33 7.15
N ARG A 60 14.65 24.14 6.54
CA ARG A 60 13.28 23.73 6.21
C ARG A 60 13.20 23.40 4.74
N VAL A 61 13.00 22.13 4.40
CA VAL A 61 12.73 21.69 3.04
C VAL A 61 11.23 21.84 2.76
N ALA A 62 10.88 22.62 1.74
CA ALA A 62 9.53 22.76 1.23
C ALA A 62 9.18 21.64 0.23
N PRO A 63 7.88 21.30 0.06
CA PRO A 63 7.47 20.29 -0.93
C PRO A 63 7.98 20.57 -2.34
N SER A 64 7.97 21.84 -2.75
CA SER A 64 8.43 22.26 -4.08
C SER A 64 9.92 22.02 -4.32
N GLU A 65 10.74 21.99 -3.27
CA GLU A 65 12.17 21.66 -3.40
C GLU A 65 12.36 20.17 -3.70
N ILE A 66 11.55 19.31 -3.07
CA ILE A 66 11.53 17.87 -3.33
C ILE A 66 11.03 17.60 -4.74
N GLU A 67 9.94 18.23 -5.17
CA GLU A 67 9.43 18.12 -6.53
C GLU A 67 10.48 18.58 -7.56
N HIS A 68 11.20 19.65 -7.25
CA HIS A 68 12.26 20.15 -8.13
C HIS A 68 13.43 19.17 -8.24
N ALA A 69 13.89 18.60 -7.12
CA ALA A 69 14.96 17.60 -7.12
C ALA A 69 14.58 16.34 -7.92
N LEU A 70 13.29 16.00 -7.97
CA LEU A 70 12.77 14.85 -8.70
C LEU A 70 12.32 15.15 -10.15
N THR A 71 12.41 16.41 -10.59
CA THR A 71 12.07 16.82 -11.98
C THR A 71 12.83 16.04 -13.07
N PRO A 72 14.11 15.64 -12.90
CA PRO A 72 14.80 14.83 -13.92
C PRO A 72 14.07 13.52 -14.24
N LEU A 73 13.37 12.92 -13.26
CA LEU A 73 12.61 11.68 -13.47
C LEU A 73 11.38 11.89 -14.35
N THR A 74 10.76 13.07 -14.27
CA THR A 74 9.54 13.41 -15.02
C THR A 74 9.83 13.98 -16.41
N ALA A 75 11.10 14.28 -16.73
CA ALA A 75 11.49 14.95 -17.97
C ALA A 75 11.13 14.16 -19.25
N GLY A 76 11.10 12.82 -19.15
CA GLY A 76 10.68 11.94 -20.25
C GLY A 76 9.15 11.82 -20.42
N GLY A 77 8.36 12.36 -19.48
CA GLY A 77 6.91 12.18 -19.45
C GLY A 77 6.45 10.75 -19.14
N GLU A 78 7.38 9.88 -18.74
CA GLU A 78 7.11 8.46 -18.46
C GLU A 78 6.77 8.22 -16.98
N LEU A 79 7.14 9.16 -16.10
CA LEU A 79 6.93 9.08 -14.67
C LEU A 79 6.21 10.35 -14.18
N ASP A 80 5.22 10.13 -13.35
CA ASP A 80 4.55 11.14 -12.55
C ASP A 80 5.07 11.04 -11.11
N VAL A 81 5.50 12.19 -10.58
CA VAL A 81 5.93 12.32 -9.19
C VAL A 81 4.99 13.28 -8.47
N SER A 82 4.54 12.91 -7.28
CA SER A 82 3.79 13.80 -6.41
C SER A 82 4.35 13.80 -5.00
N VAL A 83 4.39 14.99 -4.38
CA VAL A 83 4.89 15.18 -3.03
C VAL A 83 3.79 15.80 -2.18
N ARG A 84 3.52 15.23 -1.01
CA ARG A 84 2.52 15.76 -0.08
C ARG A 84 3.05 15.77 1.35
N PRO A 85 2.84 16.85 2.12
CA PRO A 85 3.10 16.82 3.56
C PRO A 85 2.17 15.80 4.21
N VAL A 86 2.70 15.02 5.15
CA VAL A 86 1.92 14.09 5.97
C VAL A 86 2.18 14.35 7.45
N ASN A 87 1.20 14.01 8.27
CA ASN A 87 1.36 14.05 9.72
C ASN A 87 2.04 12.76 10.17
N ASP A 88 2.87 12.88 11.20
CA ASP A 88 3.32 11.73 11.98
C ASP A 88 2.15 11.29 12.87
N GLU A 89 1.28 10.45 12.32
CA GLU A 89 0.18 9.83 13.05
C GLU A 89 0.63 8.43 13.48
N PRO A 90 0.67 8.13 14.79
CA PRO A 90 1.04 6.81 15.25
C PRO A 90 0.04 5.80 14.68
N THR A 91 0.56 4.78 13.98
CA THR A 91 -0.25 3.66 13.51
C THR A 91 -1.05 3.12 14.69
N PRO A 92 -2.40 3.12 14.62
CA PRO A 92 -3.21 2.65 15.73
C PRO A 92 -2.82 1.20 16.03
N THR A 93 -2.15 0.99 17.16
CA THR A 93 -1.83 -0.35 17.67
C THR A 93 -3.10 -0.92 18.26
N THR A 94 -4.06 -1.24 17.41
CA THR A 94 -5.20 -2.04 17.80
C THR A 94 -4.64 -3.42 18.10
N GLY A 95 -4.77 -3.91 19.34
CA GLY A 95 -4.28 -5.23 19.79
C GLY A 95 -4.98 -6.39 19.08
N GLY A 96 -4.88 -6.42 17.76
CA GLY A 96 -5.54 -7.31 16.84
C GLY A 96 -4.69 -8.51 16.47
N SER A 97 -5.21 -9.28 15.54
CA SER A 97 -4.54 -10.44 14.96
C SER A 97 -4.41 -10.23 13.45
N SER A 98 -3.28 -10.66 12.87
CA SER A 98 -3.03 -10.57 11.44
C SER A 98 -3.49 -11.84 10.72
N TRP A 99 -4.03 -11.66 9.52
CA TRP A 99 -4.65 -12.72 8.73
C TRP A 99 -4.29 -12.55 7.26
N VAL A 100 -4.25 -13.67 6.54
CA VAL A 100 -4.16 -13.74 5.09
C VAL A 100 -5.50 -14.19 4.53
N LEU A 101 -6.07 -13.35 3.67
CA LEU A 101 -7.22 -13.63 2.85
C LEU A 101 -6.77 -14.03 1.45
N THR A 102 -7.14 -15.22 1.01
CA THR A 102 -6.96 -15.66 -0.38
C THR A 102 -8.31 -15.82 -1.05
N VAL A 103 -8.50 -15.20 -2.21
CA VAL A 103 -9.68 -15.34 -3.06
C VAL A 103 -9.27 -15.83 -4.43
N HIS A 104 -9.95 -16.83 -4.97
CA HIS A 104 -9.70 -17.32 -6.33
C HIS A 104 -10.98 -17.72 -7.05
N GLY A 105 -11.02 -17.51 -8.37
CA GLY A 105 -12.17 -17.88 -9.20
C GLY A 105 -12.17 -17.18 -10.55
N GLY A 106 -13.31 -17.19 -11.24
CA GLY A 106 -13.48 -16.44 -12.49
C GLY A 106 -13.57 -14.94 -12.22
N ASP A 107 -12.80 -14.14 -12.97
CA ASP A 107 -12.80 -12.68 -12.83
C ASP A 107 -14.16 -12.07 -13.14
N ARG A 108 -14.59 -11.15 -12.28
CA ARG A 108 -15.78 -10.33 -12.50
C ARG A 108 -15.74 -9.04 -11.70
N PRO A 109 -16.41 -7.98 -12.17
CA PRO A 109 -16.56 -6.76 -11.40
C PRO A 109 -17.19 -7.01 -10.02
N GLY A 110 -16.65 -6.37 -9.00
CA GLY A 110 -17.21 -6.38 -7.64
C GLY A 110 -16.61 -7.38 -6.67
N ILE A 111 -15.69 -8.26 -7.09
CA ILE A 111 -15.02 -9.22 -6.18
C ILE A 111 -14.34 -8.47 -5.02
N VAL A 112 -13.46 -7.52 -5.33
CA VAL A 112 -12.68 -6.80 -4.30
C VAL A 112 -13.61 -6.06 -3.33
N SER A 113 -14.58 -5.31 -3.85
CA SER A 113 -15.46 -4.49 -3.01
C SER A 113 -16.44 -5.31 -2.17
N ALA A 114 -16.89 -6.47 -2.66
CA ALA A 114 -17.75 -7.37 -1.89
C ALA A 114 -16.97 -8.00 -0.73
N ILE A 115 -15.77 -8.52 -0.98
CA ILE A 115 -14.98 -9.22 0.03
C ILE A 115 -14.40 -8.25 1.07
N VAL A 116 -13.80 -7.14 0.64
CA VAL A 116 -13.15 -6.19 1.57
C VAL A 116 -14.18 -5.45 2.43
N ARG A 117 -15.43 -5.34 1.98
CA ARG A 117 -16.53 -4.77 2.79
C ARG A 117 -16.81 -5.59 4.04
N GLU A 118 -16.68 -6.92 3.97
CA GLU A 118 -16.90 -7.78 5.13
C GLU A 118 -15.82 -7.58 6.20
N VAL A 119 -14.56 -7.43 5.77
CA VAL A 119 -13.44 -7.07 6.65
C VAL A 119 -13.68 -5.72 7.32
N ALA A 120 -14.03 -4.71 6.54
CA ALA A 120 -14.31 -3.37 7.05
C ALA A 120 -15.53 -3.34 8.00
N SER A 121 -16.57 -4.13 7.74
CA SER A 121 -17.77 -4.21 8.58
C SER A 121 -17.47 -4.83 9.96
N ALA A 122 -16.42 -5.65 10.06
CA ALA A 122 -15.89 -6.17 11.31
C ALA A 122 -14.92 -5.22 12.02
N GLY A 123 -14.67 -4.03 11.46
CA GLY A 123 -13.67 -3.08 11.94
C GLY A 123 -12.23 -3.48 11.62
N GLY A 124 -12.03 -4.46 10.73
CA GLY A 124 -10.72 -4.85 10.23
C GLY A 124 -10.18 -3.88 9.18
N ASN A 125 -8.86 -3.94 8.98
CA ASN A 125 -8.16 -3.15 7.98
C ASN A 125 -7.37 -4.05 7.03
N ILE A 126 -7.31 -3.70 5.75
CA ILE A 126 -6.42 -4.35 4.77
C ILE A 126 -5.07 -3.65 4.85
N THR A 127 -4.00 -4.40 5.10
CA THR A 127 -2.63 -3.89 5.23
C THR A 127 -1.82 -4.06 3.94
N ASP A 128 -2.06 -5.13 3.19
CA ASP A 128 -1.58 -5.31 1.82
C ASP A 128 -2.63 -6.00 0.96
N LEU A 129 -2.66 -5.70 -0.34
CA LEU A 129 -3.55 -6.37 -1.28
C LEU A 129 -2.93 -6.44 -2.66
N THR A 130 -2.78 -7.66 -3.15
CA THR A 130 -2.32 -7.93 -4.51
C THR A 130 -3.36 -8.75 -5.26
N THR A 131 -3.58 -8.39 -6.52
CA THR A 131 -4.43 -9.15 -7.44
C THR A 131 -3.64 -9.59 -8.66
N ARG A 132 -3.91 -10.79 -9.15
CA ARG A 132 -3.30 -11.34 -10.37
C ARG A 132 -4.39 -12.01 -11.20
N LEU A 133 -4.35 -11.75 -12.50
CA LEU A 133 -5.21 -12.41 -13.48
C LEU A 133 -4.31 -13.24 -14.40
N SER A 134 -4.52 -14.56 -14.40
CA SER A 134 -3.81 -15.52 -15.26
C SER A 134 -4.82 -16.29 -16.11
N GLY A 135 -4.96 -15.90 -17.37
CA GLY A 135 -6.07 -16.36 -18.21
C GLY A 135 -7.41 -15.93 -17.63
N GLU A 136 -8.28 -16.89 -17.33
CA GLU A 136 -9.59 -16.65 -16.68
C GLU A 136 -9.51 -16.74 -15.15
N LEU A 137 -8.38 -17.19 -14.60
CA LEU A 137 -8.21 -17.35 -13.16
C LEU A 137 -7.80 -16.02 -12.54
N TYR A 138 -8.69 -15.48 -11.71
CA TYR A 138 -8.42 -14.38 -10.81
C TYR A 138 -7.91 -14.91 -9.46
N LEU A 139 -6.87 -14.29 -8.94
CA LEU A 139 -6.33 -14.50 -7.61
C LEU A 139 -6.22 -13.15 -6.91
N LEU A 140 -6.73 -13.06 -5.69
CA LEU A 140 -6.48 -11.97 -4.76
C LEU A 140 -5.86 -12.56 -3.51
N VAL A 141 -4.77 -11.94 -3.06
CA VAL A 141 -4.18 -12.20 -1.75
C VAL A 141 -4.16 -10.86 -1.03
N ALA A 142 -4.70 -10.84 0.17
CA ALA A 142 -4.69 -9.65 1.02
C ALA A 142 -4.22 -10.02 2.42
N GLU A 143 -3.35 -9.21 2.97
CA GLU A 143 -3.02 -9.20 4.38
C GLU A 143 -3.97 -8.23 5.08
N LEU A 144 -4.44 -8.61 6.26
CA LEU A 144 -5.40 -7.82 7.01
C LEU A 144 -5.23 -8.00 8.50
N ASP A 145 -5.60 -6.96 9.24
CA ASP A 145 -5.70 -7.00 10.69
C ASP A 145 -7.15 -6.99 11.12
N LEU A 146 -7.49 -7.88 12.06
CA LEU A 146 -8.77 -7.87 12.75
C LEU A 146 -8.59 -7.36 14.18
N PRO A 147 -9.41 -6.40 14.65
CA PRO A 147 -9.34 -5.93 16.03
C PRO A 147 -9.73 -7.05 17.00
N SER A 148 -9.27 -6.97 18.26
CA SER A 148 -9.61 -7.94 19.31
C SER A 148 -11.10 -8.08 19.60
N SER A 149 -11.91 -7.11 19.17
CA SER A 149 -13.37 -7.14 19.28
C SER A 149 -14.06 -7.92 18.17
N ALA A 150 -13.36 -8.26 17.08
CA ALA A 150 -13.92 -9.04 15.99
C ALA A 150 -14.01 -10.53 16.36
N ASP A 151 -15.04 -11.21 15.87
CA ASP A 151 -15.15 -12.67 15.90
C ASP A 151 -14.64 -13.23 14.55
N PRO A 152 -13.43 -13.82 14.49
CA PRO A 152 -12.85 -14.26 13.23
C PRO A 152 -13.68 -15.33 12.52
N ALA A 153 -14.39 -16.19 13.26
CA ALA A 153 -15.23 -17.23 12.66
C ALA A 153 -16.45 -16.62 11.96
N ALA A 154 -17.03 -15.57 12.54
CA ALA A 154 -18.12 -14.82 11.92
C ALA A 154 -17.64 -14.06 10.67
N VAL A 155 -16.45 -13.45 10.72
CA VAL A 155 -15.83 -12.76 9.57
C VAL A 155 -15.55 -13.74 8.43
N GLU A 156 -14.97 -14.91 8.74
CA GLU A 156 -14.71 -15.93 7.74
C GLU A 156 -16.02 -16.42 7.08
N ALA A 157 -17.08 -16.61 7.88
CA ALA A 157 -18.39 -17.01 7.36
C ALA A 157 -19.00 -15.95 6.44
N SER A 158 -18.91 -14.66 6.79
CA SER A 158 -19.47 -13.58 5.97
C SER A 158 -18.67 -13.37 4.67
N ILE A 159 -17.33 -13.45 4.73
CA ILE A 159 -16.46 -13.47 3.55
C ILE A 159 -16.80 -14.63 2.62
N LYS A 160 -17.02 -15.84 3.15
CA LYS A 160 -17.41 -17.02 2.35
C LYS A 160 -18.77 -16.84 1.68
N ALA A 161 -19.74 -16.24 2.37
CA ALA A 161 -21.04 -15.93 1.79
C ALA A 161 -20.90 -14.91 0.65
N ALA A 162 -20.22 -13.79 0.89
CA ALA A 162 -19.95 -12.76 -0.12
C ALA A 162 -19.18 -13.31 -1.33
N ALA A 163 -18.20 -14.19 -1.10
CA ALA A 163 -17.45 -14.87 -2.14
C ALA A 163 -18.37 -15.74 -3.02
N THR A 164 -19.28 -16.48 -2.39
CA THR A 164 -20.26 -17.32 -3.10
C THR A 164 -21.17 -16.47 -3.97
N ASP A 165 -21.66 -15.33 -3.47
CA ASP A 165 -22.53 -14.41 -4.22
C ASP A 165 -21.84 -13.83 -5.45
N VAL A 166 -20.54 -13.52 -5.34
CA VAL A 166 -19.71 -13.09 -6.47
C VAL A 166 -18.99 -14.26 -7.14
N GLY A 167 -19.45 -15.50 -6.91
CA GLY A 167 -19.02 -16.76 -7.54
C GLY A 167 -17.51 -17.02 -7.57
N VAL A 168 -16.82 -16.65 -6.49
CA VAL A 168 -15.43 -17.00 -6.21
C VAL A 168 -15.35 -17.83 -4.94
N THR A 169 -14.18 -18.38 -4.64
CA THR A 169 -13.91 -19.02 -3.36
C THR A 169 -12.98 -18.13 -2.54
N ALA A 170 -13.22 -18.02 -1.24
CA ALA A 170 -12.39 -17.26 -0.32
C ALA A 170 -11.96 -18.13 0.87
N THR A 171 -10.74 -17.92 1.34
CA THR A 171 -10.18 -18.54 2.55
C THR A 171 -9.52 -17.47 3.39
N LEU A 172 -9.68 -17.56 4.70
CA LEU A 172 -9.08 -16.65 5.67
C LEU A 172 -8.24 -17.49 6.63
N ARG A 173 -6.98 -17.12 6.86
CA ARG A 173 -6.05 -17.84 7.75
C ARG A 173 -5.33 -16.87 8.65
N ALA A 174 -5.19 -17.20 9.93
CA ALA A 174 -4.37 -16.40 10.84
C ALA A 174 -2.89 -16.53 10.44
N VAL A 175 -2.13 -15.45 10.59
CA VAL A 175 -0.67 -15.46 10.49
C VAL A 175 -0.14 -15.85 11.87
N GLU A 176 0.64 -16.93 11.95
CA GLU A 176 1.30 -17.31 13.20
C GLU A 176 2.47 -16.35 13.45
N ALA A 177 2.70 -15.97 14.71
CA ALA A 177 3.70 -14.96 15.06
C ALA A 177 5.16 -15.33 14.73
N ASP A 178 5.44 -16.57 14.30
CA ASP A 178 6.75 -17.03 13.83
C ASP A 178 7.01 -16.71 12.33
N ASP A 179 6.03 -16.19 11.60
CA ASP A 179 6.12 -15.84 10.16
C ASP A 179 6.33 -14.33 9.89
N LEU A 180 6.57 -13.50 10.93
CA LEU A 180 6.80 -12.06 10.84
C LEU A 180 8.26 -11.65 11.18
#